data_AF-A0AAJ3P391-F1
#
_entry.id   AF-A0AAJ3P391-F1
#
_cell.length_a   1.000
_cell.length_b   1.000
_cell.length_c   1.000
_cell.angle_alpha   90.00
_cell.angle_beta   90.00
_cell.angle_gamma   90.00
#
_symmetry.space_group_name_H-M   'P 1'
#
loop_
_entity.id
_entity.type
_entity.pdbx_description
1 polymer ?
#
loop_
_entity_poly.entity_id
_entity_poly.type
_entity_poly.pdbx_seq_one_letter_code
_entity_poly.pdbx_strand_id
1 'polypeptide(L)'
;MPKPRLLPGPCPLCGGLTGLRTDDAWHCALCGWRYGDSPDPDLPFPRIDVVYYLRYDRRVKIGTSRQPRRRLASIRHDELLAFERGDRVREQQRHREFASAREGGEWFTLTPEIGAHIARLQQDGDPWHQYARWLSAALRG
;
A
#
# COMPACT_ATOMS: atom_id res chain seq x y z
N MET A 1 -20.14 -5.90 -16.52
CA MET A 1 -19.20 -4.94 -15.90
C MET A 1 -18.33 -4.33 -16.99
N PRO A 2 -18.05 -3.01 -16.96
CA PRO A 2 -17.16 -2.40 -17.94
C PRO A 2 -15.76 -3.03 -17.84
N LYS A 3 -15.21 -3.45 -18.97
CA LYS A 3 -13.86 -4.03 -19.05
C LYS A 3 -12.81 -2.90 -19.06
N PRO A 4 -11.71 -3.00 -18.31
CA PRO A 4 -10.62 -2.05 -18.39
C PRO A 4 -10.07 -1.94 -19.83
N ARG A 5 -9.79 -0.71 -20.25
CA ARG A 5 -9.17 -0.37 -21.54
C ARG A 5 -7.95 0.53 -21.29
N LEU A 6 -7.12 0.74 -22.30
CA LEU A 6 -5.98 1.66 -22.19
C LEU A 6 -6.46 3.09 -21.89
N LEU A 7 -5.80 3.74 -20.93
CA LEU A 7 -5.93 5.17 -20.70
C LEU A 7 -5.23 5.95 -21.82
N PRO A 8 -5.59 7.23 -22.06
CA PRO A 8 -4.87 8.08 -23.01
C PRO A 8 -3.38 8.28 -22.67
N GLY A 9 -2.99 8.03 -21.42
CA GLY A 9 -1.62 8.06 -20.92
C GLY A 9 -1.54 7.44 -19.52
N PRO A 10 -0.33 7.35 -18.93
CA PRO A 10 -0.17 6.88 -17.55
C PRO A 10 -1.01 7.71 -16.58
N CYS A 11 -1.66 7.05 -15.63
CA CYS A 11 -2.41 7.72 -14.57
C CYS A 11 -1.47 8.69 -13.81
N PRO A 12 -1.83 9.98 -13.66
CA PRO A 12 -0.95 10.96 -13.03
C PRO A 12 -0.68 10.66 -11.56
N LEU A 13 -1.55 9.88 -10.90
CA LEU A 13 -1.39 9.52 -9.49
C LEU A 13 -0.55 8.26 -9.26
N CYS A 14 -0.77 7.20 -10.06
CA CYS A 14 -0.17 5.88 -9.80
C CYS A 14 0.64 5.30 -10.97
N GLY A 15 0.66 5.95 -12.13
CA GLY A 15 1.32 5.46 -13.34
C GLY A 15 0.60 4.34 -14.09
N GLY A 16 -0.56 3.87 -13.59
CA GLY A 16 -1.35 2.82 -14.24
C GLY A 16 -1.76 3.15 -15.68
N LEU A 17 -1.74 2.17 -16.57
CA LEU A 17 -1.99 2.35 -18.01
C LEU A 17 -3.43 2.00 -18.45
N THR A 18 -4.23 1.43 -17.56
CA THR A 18 -5.59 0.98 -17.86
C THR A 18 -6.63 1.70 -17.02
N GLY A 19 -7.82 1.88 -17.56
CA GLY A 19 -8.93 2.58 -16.94
C GLY A 19 -10.30 2.01 -17.31
N LEU A 20 -11.28 2.38 -16.51
CA LEU A 20 -12.71 2.19 -16.77
C LEU A 20 -13.27 3.51 -17.31
N ARG A 21 -13.93 3.45 -18.46
CA ARG A 21 -14.64 4.59 -19.02
C ARG A 21 -16.06 4.61 -18.48
N THR A 22 -16.43 5.70 -17.81
CA THR A 22 -17.82 6.08 -17.57
C THR A 22 -18.24 7.10 -18.64
N ASP A 23 -19.53 7.44 -18.73
CA ASP A 23 -20.04 8.37 -19.75
C ASP A 23 -19.28 9.71 -19.71
N ASP A 24 -18.95 10.19 -18.51
CA ASP A 24 -18.32 11.50 -18.30
C ASP A 24 -16.78 11.49 -18.22
N ALA A 25 -16.14 10.36 -17.90
CA ALA A 25 -14.71 10.35 -17.60
C ALA A 25 -14.02 8.99 -17.68
N TRP A 26 -12.69 9.02 -17.78
CA TRP A 26 -11.84 7.86 -17.54
C TRP A 26 -11.46 7.81 -16.06
N HIS A 27 -11.54 6.63 -15.45
CA HIS A 27 -11.03 6.37 -14.10
C HIS A 27 -9.97 5.29 -14.16
N CYS A 28 -8.82 5.50 -13.53
CA CYS A 28 -7.76 4.50 -13.49
C CYS A 28 -8.26 3.19 -12.85
N ALA A 29 -8.01 2.07 -13.50
CA ALA A 29 -8.47 0.76 -13.02
C ALA A 29 -7.72 0.30 -11.76
N LEU A 30 -6.56 0.89 -11.45
CA LEU A 30 -5.74 0.55 -10.30
C LEU A 30 -6.10 1.37 -9.06
N CYS A 31 -6.11 2.71 -9.18
CA CYS A 31 -6.32 3.63 -8.06
C CYS A 31 -7.70 4.32 -8.05
N GLY A 32 -8.46 4.26 -9.14
CA GLY A 32 -9.73 4.96 -9.30
C GLY A 32 -9.61 6.46 -9.57
N TRP A 33 -8.41 6.99 -9.78
CA TRP A 33 -8.20 8.41 -10.07
C TRP A 33 -8.87 8.80 -11.40
N ARG A 34 -9.57 9.93 -11.42
CA ARG A 34 -10.16 10.49 -12.64
C ARG A 34 -9.03 11.04 -13.52
N TYR A 35 -8.87 10.45 -14.70
CA TYR A 35 -7.81 10.83 -15.63
C TYR A 35 -8.04 12.26 -16.14
N GLY A 36 -7.00 13.09 -16.08
CA GLY A 36 -7.05 14.51 -16.42
C GLY A 36 -7.11 15.43 -15.19
N ASP A 37 -7.57 14.91 -14.05
CA ASP A 37 -7.54 15.68 -12.81
C ASP A 37 -6.10 15.74 -12.27
N SER A 38 -5.72 16.90 -11.75
CA SER A 38 -4.49 17.10 -10.98
C SER A 38 -4.86 17.30 -9.51
N PRO A 39 -4.13 16.70 -8.56
CA PRO A 39 -4.18 17.16 -7.19
C PRO A 39 -3.91 18.67 -7.14
N ASP A 40 -4.71 19.40 -6.38
CA ASP A 40 -4.49 20.83 -6.14
C ASP A 40 -3.10 21.01 -5.50
N PRO A 41 -2.17 21.73 -6.14
CA PRO A 41 -0.80 21.88 -5.63
C PRO A 41 -0.73 22.71 -4.35
N ASP A 42 -1.77 23.51 -4.05
CA ASP A 42 -1.81 24.38 -2.87
C ASP A 42 -2.36 23.65 -1.63
N LEU A 43 -2.91 22.44 -1.81
CA LEU A 43 -3.38 21.60 -0.70
C LEU A 43 -2.29 20.65 -0.22
N PRO A 44 -2.20 20.42 1.12
CA PRO A 44 -1.26 19.46 1.66
C PRO A 44 -1.60 18.06 1.14
N PHE A 45 -0.61 17.38 0.59
CA PHE A 45 -0.78 16.02 0.10
C PHE A 45 -1.26 15.08 1.23
N PRO A 46 -2.27 14.24 1.00
CA PRO A 46 -2.83 13.42 2.05
C PRO A 46 -1.80 12.49 2.68
N ARG A 47 -1.86 12.38 4.01
CA ARG A 47 -1.00 11.50 4.78
C ARG A 47 -1.67 10.14 4.93
N ILE A 48 -1.03 9.10 4.39
CA ILE A 48 -1.47 7.72 4.52
C ILE A 48 -0.41 6.96 5.33
N ASP A 49 -0.71 6.76 6.60
CA ASP A 49 0.11 5.96 7.50
C ASP A 49 -0.13 4.47 7.23
N VAL A 50 0.96 3.72 7.09
CA VAL A 50 0.94 2.28 6.83
C VAL A 50 1.82 1.52 7.81
N VAL A 51 1.39 0.32 8.15
CA VAL A 51 2.25 -0.76 8.66
C VAL A 51 2.72 -1.56 7.46
N TYR A 52 4.02 -1.76 7.33
CA TYR A 52 4.65 -2.51 6.25
C TYR A 52 5.17 -3.86 6.76
N TYR A 53 5.13 -4.84 5.86
CA TYR A 53 5.67 -6.19 6.08
C TYR A 53 6.76 -6.42 5.04
N LEU A 54 8.02 -6.45 5.46
CA LEU A 54 9.17 -6.68 4.56
C LEU A 54 9.79 -8.04 4.82
N ARG A 55 9.98 -8.83 3.78
CA ARG A 55 10.74 -10.09 3.89
C ARG A 55 12.23 -9.81 3.90
N TYR A 56 12.94 -10.53 4.75
CA TYR A 56 14.39 -10.68 4.63
C TYR A 56 14.77 -12.08 5.10
N ASP A 57 15.17 -12.92 4.15
CA ASP A 57 15.41 -14.35 4.39
C ASP A 57 14.18 -15.02 5.06
N ARG A 58 14.34 -15.73 6.18
CA ARG A 58 13.25 -16.44 6.88
C ARG A 58 12.48 -15.54 7.86
N ARG A 59 12.66 -14.23 7.74
CA ARG A 59 12.15 -13.24 8.69
C ARG A 59 11.30 -12.21 7.99
N VAL A 60 10.47 -11.58 8.79
CA VAL A 60 9.64 -10.46 8.38
C VAL A 60 9.87 -9.29 9.33
N LYS A 61 10.07 -8.11 8.76
CA LYS A 61 10.06 -6.85 9.47
C LYS A 61 8.66 -6.29 9.47
N ILE A 62 8.15 -5.97 10.67
CA ILE A 62 6.86 -5.30 10.84
C ILE A 62 7.14 -3.91 11.43
N GLY A 63 6.95 -2.87 10.64
CA GLY A 63 7.17 -1.49 11.06
C GLY A 63 6.14 -0.54 10.48
N THR A 64 6.12 0.72 10.93
CA THR A 64 5.20 1.74 10.40
C THR A 64 5.93 2.85 9.65
N SER A 65 5.26 3.51 8.71
CA SER A 65 5.76 4.70 8.04
C SER A 65 4.65 5.60 7.55
N ARG A 66 4.92 6.92 7.59
CA ARG A 66 4.13 7.95 6.92
C ARG A 66 4.64 8.27 5.51
N GLN A 67 5.84 7.78 5.16
CA GLN A 67 6.52 8.00 3.89
C GLN A 67 7.10 6.68 3.39
N PRO A 68 6.24 5.70 3.02
CA PRO A 68 6.68 4.33 2.76
C PRO A 68 7.72 4.24 1.65
N ARG A 69 7.60 5.02 0.56
CA ARG A 69 8.61 5.00 -0.53
C ARG A 69 10.00 5.34 -0.03
N ARG A 70 10.13 6.44 0.72
CA ARG A 70 11.40 6.90 1.30
C ARG A 70 11.95 5.90 2.33
N ARG A 71 11.08 5.37 3.19
CA ARG A 71 11.46 4.44 4.25
C ARG A 71 11.93 3.10 3.72
N LEU A 72 11.24 2.54 2.73
CA LEU A 72 11.59 1.24 2.16
C LEU A 72 12.88 1.31 1.34
N ALA A 73 13.14 2.43 0.65
CA ALA A 73 14.41 2.65 -0.05
C ALA A 73 15.64 2.63 0.88
N SER A 74 15.47 2.95 2.16
CA SER A 74 16.55 2.94 3.16
C SER A 74 16.69 1.63 3.92
N ILE A 75 15.82 0.64 3.70
CA ILE A 75 15.83 -0.64 4.41
C ILE A 75 16.28 -1.72 3.43
N ARG A 76 17.30 -2.50 3.78
CA ARG A 76 17.62 -3.72 3.03
C ARG A 76 16.53 -4.77 3.27
N HIS A 77 15.92 -5.24 2.20
CA HIS A 77 14.86 -6.25 2.20
C HIS A 77 14.87 -7.00 0.87
N ASP A 78 14.30 -8.20 0.85
CA ASP A 78 14.15 -9.00 -0.37
C ASP A 78 12.85 -8.64 -1.09
N GLU A 79 11.79 -8.41 -0.32
CA GLU A 79 10.44 -8.26 -0.86
C GLU A 79 9.56 -7.40 0.06
N LEU A 80 8.74 -6.54 -0.54
CA LEU A 80 7.60 -5.91 0.14
C LEU A 80 6.39 -6.85 0.05
N LEU A 81 6.03 -7.46 1.18
CA LEU A 81 4.96 -8.45 1.22
C LEU A 81 3.57 -7.81 1.28
N ALA A 82 3.39 -6.78 2.11
CA ALA A 82 2.09 -6.14 2.31
C ALA A 82 2.20 -4.73 2.91
N PHE A 83 1.16 -3.94 2.69
CA PHE A 83 0.80 -2.81 3.55
C PHE A 83 -0.51 -3.11 4.28
N GLU A 84 -0.60 -2.65 5.52
CA GLU A 84 -1.83 -2.55 6.30
C GLU A 84 -2.02 -1.08 6.66
N ARG A 85 -3.21 -0.53 6.44
CA ARG A 85 -3.48 0.87 6.81
C ARG A 85 -3.45 1.03 8.33
N GLY A 86 -2.64 1.96 8.82
CA GLY A 86 -2.50 2.20 10.25
C GLY A 86 -1.17 2.83 10.64
N ASP A 87 -1.15 3.41 11.83
CA ASP A 87 -0.01 4.11 12.40
C ASP A 87 0.72 3.25 13.44
N ARG A 88 1.43 3.92 14.35
CA ARG A 88 2.15 3.31 15.47
C ARG A 88 1.25 2.42 16.35
N VAL A 89 -0.03 2.74 16.52
CA VAL A 89 -0.94 1.93 17.35
C VAL A 89 -1.17 0.56 16.70
N ARG A 90 -1.40 0.54 15.37
CA ARG A 90 -1.57 -0.71 14.63
C ARG A 90 -0.30 -1.55 14.65
N GLU A 91 0.85 -0.92 14.46
CA GLU A 91 2.14 -1.60 14.52
C GLU A 91 2.36 -2.26 15.88
N GLN A 92 2.11 -1.54 16.98
CA GLN A 92 2.22 -2.11 18.34
C GLN A 92 1.24 -3.26 18.55
N GLN A 93 0.03 -3.17 18.01
CA GLN A 93 -0.91 -4.28 18.07
C GLN A 93 -0.34 -5.53 17.38
N ARG A 94 0.21 -5.39 16.17
CA ARG A 94 0.84 -6.52 15.45
C ARG A 94 2.05 -7.07 16.18
N HIS A 95 2.84 -6.22 16.82
CA HIS A 95 3.96 -6.67 17.65
C HIS A 95 3.51 -7.47 18.88
N ARG A 96 2.37 -7.13 19.48
CA ARG A 96 1.78 -7.88 20.61
C ARG A 96 1.17 -9.19 20.12
N GLU A 97 0.44 -9.15 19.01
CA GLU A 97 -0.21 -10.32 18.40
C GLU A 97 0.83 -11.37 18.02
N PHE A 98 1.92 -10.98 17.36
CA PHE A 98 2.98 -11.90 16.92
C PHE A 98 4.17 -11.97 17.87
N ALA A 99 3.97 -11.65 19.15
CA ALA A 99 5.06 -11.57 20.14
C ALA A 99 5.82 -12.89 20.29
N SER A 100 5.14 -14.05 20.14
CA SER A 100 5.74 -15.39 20.20
C SER A 100 6.79 -15.65 19.12
N ALA A 101 6.70 -14.96 17.97
CA ALA A 101 7.62 -15.10 16.84
C ALA A 101 8.69 -14.00 16.79
N ARG A 102 8.72 -13.09 17.78
CA ARG A 102 9.58 -11.90 17.77
C ARG A 102 11.03 -12.27 18.11
N GLU A 103 11.96 -11.92 17.23
CA GLU A 103 13.40 -12.16 17.42
C GLU A 103 14.10 -10.99 18.12
N GLY A 104 13.47 -9.81 18.13
CA GLY A 104 14.01 -8.59 18.71
C GLY A 104 13.77 -7.38 17.80
N GLY A 105 13.56 -6.20 18.40
CA GLY A 105 13.22 -4.99 17.66
C GLY A 105 11.95 -5.18 16.82
N GLU A 106 12.01 -4.88 15.53
CA GLU A 106 10.88 -5.01 14.58
C GLU A 106 10.93 -6.30 13.75
N TRP A 107 11.78 -7.28 14.11
CA TRP A 107 11.98 -8.51 13.35
C TRP A 107 11.28 -9.71 13.99
N PHE A 108 10.65 -10.51 13.14
CA PHE A 108 9.86 -11.69 13.49
C PHE A 108 10.25 -12.86 12.58
N THR A 109 10.27 -14.07 13.10
CA THR A 109 10.34 -15.28 12.27
C THR A 109 9.07 -15.37 11.42
N LEU A 110 9.19 -15.69 10.12
CA LEU A 110 8.04 -15.84 9.23
C LEU A 110 7.31 -17.16 9.51
N THR A 111 6.41 -17.15 10.50
CA THR A 111 5.59 -18.30 10.88
C THR A 111 4.35 -18.44 9.98
N PRO A 112 3.67 -19.61 9.98
CA PRO A 112 2.41 -19.79 9.25
C PRO A 112 1.32 -18.78 9.65
N GLU A 113 1.27 -18.36 10.92
CA GLU A 113 0.33 -17.36 11.41
C GLU A 113 0.56 -15.99 10.75
N ILE A 114 1.81 -15.52 10.73
CA ILE A 114 2.15 -14.24 10.09
C ILE A 114 1.95 -14.35 8.57
N GLY A 115 2.32 -15.47 7.97
CA GLY A 115 2.08 -15.74 6.54
C GLY A 115 0.59 -15.68 6.19
N ALA A 116 -0.28 -16.26 7.00
CA ALA A 116 -1.73 -16.19 6.81
C ALA A 116 -2.27 -14.77 6.97
N HIS A 117 -1.73 -13.98 7.90
CA HIS A 117 -2.09 -12.57 8.02
C HIS A 117 -1.69 -11.76 6.78
N ILE A 118 -0.46 -11.94 6.30
CA ILE A 118 0.04 -11.28 5.09
C ILE A 118 -0.78 -11.68 3.87
N ALA A 119 -1.09 -12.97 3.72
CA ALA A 119 -1.93 -13.47 2.62
C ALA A 119 -3.31 -12.80 2.60
N ARG A 120 -3.92 -12.53 3.78
CA ARG A 120 -5.17 -11.76 3.86
C ARG A 120 -5.00 -10.33 3.37
N LEU A 121 -3.91 -9.65 3.73
CA LEU A 121 -3.63 -8.29 3.24
C LEU A 121 -3.37 -8.26 1.72
N GLN A 122 -2.83 -9.34 1.17
CA GLN A 122 -2.57 -9.48 -0.26
C GLN A 122 -3.83 -9.76 -1.10
N GLN A 123 -4.97 -10.08 -0.48
CA GLN A 123 -6.23 -10.29 -1.21
C GLN A 123 -6.66 -9.03 -1.97
N ASP A 124 -6.28 -7.85 -1.46
CA ASP A 124 -6.51 -6.57 -2.11
C ASP A 124 -5.48 -6.28 -3.24
N GLY A 125 -4.57 -7.21 -3.52
CA GLY A 125 -3.58 -7.14 -4.60
C GLY A 125 -2.28 -6.44 -4.17
N ASP A 126 -1.53 -5.98 -5.17
CA ASP A 126 -0.20 -5.37 -4.97
C ASP A 126 -0.23 -4.22 -3.93
N PRO A 127 0.75 -4.16 -3.00
CA PRO A 127 0.77 -3.16 -1.93
C PRO A 127 0.80 -1.71 -2.44
N TRP A 128 1.49 -1.42 -3.53
CA TRP A 128 1.54 -0.06 -4.08
C TRP A 128 0.25 0.32 -4.77
N HIS A 129 -0.45 -0.63 -5.40
CA HIS A 129 -1.80 -0.39 -5.91
C HIS A 129 -2.80 -0.11 -4.77
N GLN A 130 -2.71 -0.84 -3.66
CA GLN A 130 -3.51 -0.54 -2.46
C GLN A 130 -3.24 0.86 -1.91
N TYR A 131 -1.97 1.21 -1.73
CA TYR A 131 -1.56 2.54 -1.28
C TYR A 131 -2.08 3.64 -2.20
N ALA A 132 -1.98 3.45 -3.51
CA ALA A 132 -2.49 4.39 -4.50
C ALA A 132 -4.02 4.56 -4.43
N ARG A 133 -4.78 3.51 -4.13
CA ARG A 133 -6.23 3.61 -3.88
C ARG A 133 -6.56 4.44 -2.66
N TRP A 134 -5.85 4.23 -1.54
CA TRP A 134 -6.07 5.03 -0.32
C TRP A 134 -5.74 6.50 -0.55
N LEU A 135 -4.63 6.77 -1.23
CA LEU A 135 -4.24 8.13 -1.58
C LEU A 135 -5.26 8.79 -2.51
N SER A 136 -5.70 8.06 -3.55
CA SER A 136 -6.72 8.53 -4.48
C SER A 136 -8.05 8.82 -3.78
N ALA A 137 -8.43 8.01 -2.78
CA ALA A 137 -9.64 8.25 -2.01
C ALA A 137 -9.52 9.50 -1.12
N ALA A 138 -8.36 9.71 -0.49
CA ALA A 138 -8.12 10.86 0.38
C ALA A 138 -7.98 12.19 -0.38
N LEU A 139 -7.65 12.15 -1.67
CA LEU A 139 -7.63 13.34 -2.54
C LEU A 139 -9.02 13.70 -3.12
N ARG A 140 -9.99 12.79 -3.06
CA ARG A 140 -11.35 12.98 -3.59
C ARG A 140 -12.40 13.34 -2.52
N GLY A 141 -12.07 13.18 -1.25
CA GLY A 141 -12.95 13.49 -0.11
C GLY A 141 -12.43 14.70 0.64
#